data_AF-A0A3B9A794-F1
#
_entry.id   AF-A0A3B9A794-F1
#
_cell.length_a   1.000
_cell.length_b   1.000
_cell.length_c   1.000
_cell.angle_alpha   90.00
_cell.angle_beta   90.00
_cell.angle_gamma   90.00
#
_symmetry.space_group_name_H-M   'P 1'
#
loop_
_entity.id
_entity.type
_entity.pdbx_description
1 polymer ?
#
loop_
_entity_poly.entity_id
_entity_poly.type
_entity_poly.pdbx_seq_one_letter_code
_entity_poly.pdbx_strand_id
1 'polypeptide(L)'
;MVNSSIIDRTPERKDIQVVLVPANDIAEQLGDRRMANMVMLGAFLANLSVLSIEAVEKALQEHLPERHHKLLPKNYQALREGARYLAEKV
;
A
#
# COMPACT_ATOMS: atom_id res chain seq x y z
N MET A 1 5.31 -6.24 -6.91
CA MET A 1 4.27 -6.41 -5.87
C MET A 1 3.01 -6.94 -6.50
N VAL A 2 2.25 -7.77 -5.79
CA VAL A 2 1.01 -8.35 -6.30
C VAL A 2 -0.07 -8.25 -5.23
N ASN A 3 -1.26 -7.79 -5.62
CA ASN A 3 -2.42 -7.80 -4.74
C ASN A 3 -2.97 -9.23 -4.64
N SER A 4 -2.73 -9.90 -3.52
CA SER A 4 -3.11 -11.32 -3.34
C SER A 4 -4.61 -11.54 -3.25
N SER A 5 -5.39 -10.53 -2.87
CA SER A 5 -6.85 -10.64 -2.73
C SER A 5 -7.61 -10.75 -4.07
N ILE A 6 -6.94 -10.59 -5.21
CA ILE A 6 -7.58 -10.63 -6.55
C ILE A 6 -6.93 -11.65 -7.50
N ILE A 7 -6.02 -12.49 -6.99
CA ILE A 7 -5.38 -13.54 -7.77
C ILE A 7 -5.68 -14.90 -7.16
N ASP A 8 -5.76 -15.91 -8.01
CA ASP A 8 -5.97 -17.31 -7.66
C ASP A 8 -4.66 -18.13 -7.71
N ARG A 9 -3.55 -17.52 -8.16
CA ARG A 9 -2.26 -18.18 -8.37
C ARG A 9 -1.10 -17.34 -7.87
N THR A 10 -0.22 -17.95 -7.10
CA THR A 10 1.03 -17.33 -6.63
C THR A 10 2.08 -17.35 -7.74
N PRO A 11 2.81 -16.24 -7.99
CA PRO A 11 3.92 -16.23 -8.94
C PRO A 11 5.07 -17.15 -8.49
N GLU A 12 5.60 -17.96 -9.42
CA GLU A 12 6.70 -18.91 -9.15
C GLU A 12 8.07 -18.45 -9.68
N ARG A 13 8.13 -17.22 -10.20
CA ARG A 13 9.36 -16.65 -10.77
C ARG A 13 10.42 -16.50 -9.68
N LYS A 14 11.64 -16.95 -9.98
CA LYS A 14 12.80 -16.93 -9.05
C LYS A 14 13.81 -15.82 -9.36
N ASP A 15 13.64 -15.12 -10.46
CA ASP A 15 14.52 -14.04 -10.93
C ASP A 15 14.06 -12.64 -10.49
N ILE A 16 12.95 -12.56 -9.75
CA ILE A 16 12.40 -11.32 -9.21
C ILE A 16 11.94 -11.55 -7.76
N GLN A 17 11.94 -10.47 -6.96
CA GLN A 17 11.32 -10.49 -5.64
C GLN A 17 9.82 -10.27 -5.74
N VAL A 18 9.06 -11.23 -5.24
CA VAL A 18 7.60 -11.19 -5.20
C VAL A 18 7.15 -10.84 -3.79
N VAL A 19 6.31 -9.81 -3.67
CA VAL A 19 5.67 -9.42 -2.41
C VAL A 19 4.17 -9.51 -2.63
N LEU A 20 3.52 -10.41 -1.90
CA LEU A 20 2.08 -10.59 -1.89
C LEU A 20 1.47 -9.68 -0.81
N VAL A 21 0.48 -8.88 -1.20
CA VAL A 21 -0.18 -7.93 -0.31
C VAL A 21 -1.70 -8.11 -0.44
N PRO A 22 -2.45 -8.44 0.62
CA PRO A 22 -3.91 -8.58 0.58
C PRO A 22 -4.59 -7.20 0.61
N ALA A 23 -4.33 -6.40 -0.42
CA ALA A 23 -4.62 -4.97 -0.41
C ALA A 23 -6.12 -4.65 -0.36
N ASN A 24 -6.97 -5.46 -1.00
CA ASN A 24 -8.41 -5.27 -0.94
C ASN A 24 -8.96 -5.65 0.43
N ASP A 25 -8.46 -6.73 1.03
CA ASP A 25 -8.90 -7.18 2.36
C ASP A 25 -8.56 -6.13 3.41
N ILE A 26 -7.34 -5.59 3.37
CA ILE A 26 -6.92 -4.48 4.25
C ILE A 26 -7.80 -3.25 4.02
N ALA A 27 -8.02 -2.85 2.77
CA ALA A 27 -8.86 -1.69 2.45
C ALA A 27 -10.31 -1.86 2.95
N GLU A 28 -10.85 -3.07 2.86
CA GLU A 28 -12.17 -3.44 3.35
C GLU A 28 -12.25 -3.40 4.89
N GLN A 29 -11.22 -3.89 5.59
CA GLN A 29 -11.09 -3.76 7.05
C GLN A 29 -11.01 -2.30 7.51
N LEU A 30 -10.39 -1.42 6.71
CA LEU A 30 -10.34 0.03 6.96
C LEU A 30 -11.64 0.76 6.56
N GLY A 31 -12.61 0.03 6.02
CA GLY A 31 -13.95 0.51 5.69
C GLY A 31 -14.03 1.34 4.41
N ASP A 32 -13.05 1.25 3.50
CA ASP A 32 -13.19 1.77 2.12
C ASP A 32 -12.31 0.96 1.17
N ARG A 33 -12.95 0.10 0.36
CA ARG A 33 -12.30 -0.76 -0.63
C ARG A 33 -11.48 0.03 -1.67
N ARG A 34 -11.79 1.32 -1.87
CA ARG A 34 -11.05 2.19 -2.80
C ARG A 34 -9.62 2.49 -2.33
N MET A 35 -9.28 2.17 -1.08
CA MET A 35 -7.95 2.41 -0.50
C MET A 35 -6.91 1.32 -0.82
N ALA A 36 -7.28 0.29 -1.58
CA ALA A 36 -6.34 -0.79 -1.94
C ALA A 36 -5.07 -0.26 -2.63
N ASN A 37 -5.17 0.83 -3.40
CA ASN A 37 -4.02 1.48 -4.01
C ASN A 37 -3.04 2.08 -2.99
N MET A 38 -3.55 2.66 -1.89
CA MET A 38 -2.71 3.20 -0.81
C MET A 38 -2.00 2.10 -0.05
N VAL A 39 -2.68 0.97 0.19
CA VAL A 39 -2.05 -0.22 0.76
C VAL A 39 -0.91 -0.71 -0.15
N MET A 40 -1.17 -0.84 -1.45
CA MET A 40 -0.12 -1.25 -2.40
C MET A 40 1.05 -0.26 -2.47
N LEU A 41 0.78 1.05 -2.43
CA LEU A 41 1.82 2.08 -2.46
C LEU A 41 2.69 2.03 -1.20
N GLY A 42 2.09 1.86 -0.03
CA GLY A 42 2.82 1.72 1.22
C GLY A 42 3.78 0.54 1.19
N ALA A 43 3.29 -0.61 0.72
CA ALA A 43 4.09 -1.81 0.56
C ALA A 43 5.26 -1.57 -0.41
N PHE A 44 5.02 -0.84 -1.51
CA PHE A 44 6.05 -0.56 -2.51
C PHE A 44 7.18 0.30 -1.95
N LEU A 45 6.84 1.37 -1.22
CA LEU A 45 7.79 2.30 -0.64
C LEU A 45 8.68 1.62 0.41
N ALA A 46 8.10 0.75 1.24
CA ALA A 46 8.83 -0.01 2.26
C ALA A 46 9.90 -0.94 1.66
N ASN A 47 9.71 -1.41 0.42
CA ASN A 47 10.64 -2.31 -0.26
C ASN A 47 11.66 -1.60 -1.15
N LEU A 48 11.33 -0.44 -1.72
CA LEU A 48 12.21 0.27 -2.65
C LEU A 48 13.07 1.34 -1.98
N SER A 49 12.73 1.79 -0.76
CA SER A 49 13.48 2.79 0.03
C SER A 49 13.85 4.07 -0.73
N VAL A 50 13.06 4.46 -1.74
CA VAL A 50 13.29 5.66 -2.57
C VAL A 50 12.73 6.93 -1.94
N LEU A 51 11.68 6.80 -1.13
CA LEU A 51 10.97 7.89 -0.44
C LEU A 51 10.47 7.37 0.90
N SER A 52 10.47 8.22 1.93
CA SER A 52 9.85 7.88 3.21
C SER A 52 8.33 7.90 3.11
N ILE A 53 7.66 7.13 3.98
CA ILE A 53 6.19 7.15 4.07
C ILE A 53 5.71 8.56 4.45
N GLU A 54 6.43 9.23 5.35
CA GLU A 54 6.12 10.58 5.81
C GLU A 54 6.18 11.61 4.68
N ALA A 55 7.13 11.48 3.74
CA ALA A 55 7.20 12.36 2.58
C ALA A 55 5.97 12.21 1.67
N VAL A 56 5.47 10.98 1.52
CA VAL A 56 4.26 10.69 0.73
C VAL A 56 3.00 11.13 1.45
N GLU A 57 2.91 10.96 2.78
CA GLU A 57 1.82 11.50 3.59
C GLU A 57 1.72 13.02 3.46
N LYS A 58 2.87 13.72 3.56
CA LYS A 58 2.93 15.17 3.38
C LYS A 58 2.49 15.60 1.98
N ALA A 59 3.00 14.94 0.94
CA ALA A 59 2.60 15.23 -0.44
C ALA A 59 1.09 15.01 -0.65
N LEU A 60 0.53 13.95 -0.05
CA LEU A 60 -0.91 13.70 -0.12
C LEU A 60 -1.71 14.82 0.55
N GLN A 61 -1.27 15.32 1.71
CA GLN A 61 -1.92 16.45 2.38
C GLN A 61 -1.91 17.72 1.52
N GLU A 62 -0.77 18.04 0.92
CA GLU A 62 -0.55 19.27 0.13
C GLU A 62 -1.32 19.25 -1.20
N HIS A 63 -1.49 18.08 -1.82
CA HIS A 63 -2.15 17.96 -3.13
C HIS A 63 -3.63 17.58 -3.06
N LEU A 64 -4.13 17.11 -1.91
CA LEU A 64 -5.52 16.77 -1.76
C LEU A 64 -6.37 18.03 -1.51
N PRO A 65 -7.47 18.26 -2.25
CA PRO A 65 -8.37 19.38 -1.99
C PRO A 65 -8.94 19.34 -0.57
N GLU A 66 -9.10 20.49 0.09
CA GLU A 66 -9.55 20.59 1.49
C GLU A 66 -10.85 19.80 1.78
N ARG A 67 -11.81 19.82 0.86
CA ARG A 67 -13.07 19.06 0.95
C ARG A 67 -12.89 17.54 1.13
N HIS A 68 -11.71 17.02 0.80
CA HIS A 68 -11.34 15.61 0.90
C HIS A 68 -10.36 15.32 2.04
N HIS A 69 -9.93 16.32 2.82
CA HIS A 69 -8.98 16.13 3.93
C HIS A 69 -9.47 15.16 5.01
N LYS A 70 -10.79 14.99 5.15
CA LYS A 70 -11.40 13.94 6.00
C LYS A 70 -10.94 12.52 5.66
N LEU A 71 -10.42 12.30 4.45
CA LEU A 71 -9.92 11.01 3.98
C LEU A 71 -8.44 10.79 4.35
N LEU A 72 -7.69 11.83 4.70
CA LEU A 72 -6.26 11.74 4.98
C LEU A 72 -5.93 10.71 6.07
N PRO A 73 -6.63 10.69 7.24
CA PRO A 73 -6.30 9.71 8.29
C PRO A 73 -6.39 8.27 7.81
N LYS A 74 -7.42 7.94 7.02
CA LYS A 74 -7.59 6.59 6.47
C LYS A 74 -6.56 6.27 5.38
N ASN A 75 -6.19 7.24 4.54
CA ASN A 75 -5.15 7.04 3.53
C ASN A 75 -3.78 6.80 4.18
N TYR A 76 -3.44 7.54 5.24
CA TYR A 76 -2.21 7.33 6.02
C TYR A 76 -2.20 5.95 6.67
N GLN A 77 -3.32 5.54 7.26
CA GLN A 77 -3.44 4.20 7.81
C GLN A 77 -3.26 3.11 6.74
N ALA A 78 -3.89 3.27 5.57
CA ALA A 78 -3.73 2.34 4.46
C ALA A 78 -2.28 2.25 3.96
N LEU A 79 -1.60 3.39 3.81
CA LEU A 79 -0.16 3.43 3.49
C LEU A 79 0.67 2.68 4.53
N ARG A 80 0.43 2.94 5.83
CA ARG A 80 1.19 2.31 6.90
C ARG A 80 0.93 0.81 7.02
N GLU A 81 -0.31 0.35 6.86
CA GLU A 81 -0.62 -1.08 6.82
C GLU A 81 0.05 -1.78 5.64
N GLY A 82 0.04 -1.14 4.47
CA GLY A 82 0.78 -1.59 3.30
C GLY A 82 2.28 -1.76 3.57
N ALA A 83 2.89 -0.77 4.20
CA ALA A 83 4.33 -0.74 4.48
C ALA A 83 4.84 -1.89 5.37
N ARG A 84 3.93 -2.64 6.03
CA ARG A 84 4.27 -3.82 6.84
C ARG A 84 4.63 -5.04 5.98
N TYR A 85 4.30 -5.03 4.69
CA TYR A 85 4.56 -6.13 3.77
C TYR A 85 5.90 -5.95 3.08
N LEU A 86 6.92 -6.64 3.61
CA LEU A 86 8.27 -6.64 3.08
C LEU A 86 8.51 -7.87 2.21
N ALA A 87 9.41 -7.74 1.23
CA ALA A 87 9.95 -8.85 0.49
C ALA A 87 10.71 -9.76 1.44
N GLU A 88 10.49 -11.07 1.30
CA GLU A 88 11.34 -12.05 1.96
C GLU A 88 12.77 -11.86 1.45
N LYS A 89 13.73 -11.86 2.36
CA LYS A 89 15.14 -11.85 1.99
C LYS A 89 15.46 -13.23 1.40
N VAL A 90 15.70 -13.25 0.10
CA VAL A 90 16.34 -14.38 -0.59
C VAL A 90 17.79 -14.50 -0.14
#